data_AF-A0A8I6XIQ3-F1
#
_entry.id   AF-A0A8I6XIQ3-F1
#
_cell.length_a   1.000
_cell.length_b   1.000
_cell.length_c   1.000
_cell.angle_alpha   90.00
_cell.angle_beta   90.00
_cell.angle_gamma   90.00
#
_symmetry.space_group_name_H-M   'P 1'
#
loop_
_entity.id
_entity.type
_entity.pdbx_description
1 polymer ?
#
loop_
_entity_poly.entity_id
_entity_poly.type
_entity_poly.pdbx_seq_one_letter_code
_entity_poly.pdbx_strand_id
1 'polypeptide(L)' 'MVVCDFDLNFTFISCGWEGSTTDARVLPSAFNNGFQVPPGKFYLVDGGYANTPYFLAPYHGVRYHLKEFARGRCRPPKS' A
#
# COMPACT_ATOMS: atom_id res chain seq x y z
N MET A 1 -1.59 -8.14 -5.24
CA MET A 1 -2.05 -7.21 -4.17
C MET A 1 -2.33 -8.01 -2.93
N VAL A 2 -1.93 -7.49 -1.78
CA VAL A 2 -2.18 -8.12 -0.47
C VAL A 2 -2.82 -7.06 0.41
N VAL A 3 -3.85 -7.45 1.16
CA VAL A 3 -4.58 -6.56 2.06
C VAL A 3 -4.56 -7.17 3.44
N CYS A 4 -4.31 -6.32 4.44
CA CYS A 4 -4.35 -6.71 5.84
C CYS A 4 -5.29 -5.81 6.64
N ASP A 5 -5.74 -6.31 7.78
CA ASP A 5 -6.38 -5.49 8.80
C ASP A 5 -5.36 -4.74 9.68
N PHE A 6 -5.83 -4.04 10.71
CA PHE A 6 -4.97 -3.31 11.65
C PHE A 6 -4.07 -4.22 12.50
N ASP A 7 -4.45 -5.49 12.67
CA ASP A 7 -3.68 -6.51 13.38
C ASP A 7 -2.70 -7.25 12.46
N LEU A 8 -2.55 -6.77 11.21
CA LEU A 8 -1.68 -7.32 10.16
C LEU A 8 -2.08 -8.74 9.69
N ASN A 9 -3.31 -9.18 9.95
CA ASN A 9 -3.82 -10.42 9.38
C ASN A 9 -4.19 -10.21 7.92
N PHE A 10 -3.78 -11.14 7.05
CA PHE A 10 -4.14 -11.11 5.64
C PHE A 10 -5.64 -11.38 5.46
N THR A 11 -6.37 -10.39 4.97
CA THR A 11 -7.81 -10.49 4.71
C THR A 11 -8.11 -10.77 3.25
N PHE A 12 -7.19 -10.42 2.34
CA PHE A 12 -7.33 -10.68 0.92
C PHE A 12 -5.97 -10.78 0.23
N ILE A 13 -5.85 -11.76 -0.67
CA ILE A 13 -4.67 -11.96 -1.50
C ILE A 13 -5.13 -12.11 -2.95
N SER A 14 -4.65 -11.25 -3.84
CA SER A 14 -4.79 -11.39 -5.29
C SER A 14 -3.45 -11.73 -5.92
N CYS A 15 -3.38 -12.95 -6.45
CA CYS A 15 -2.26 -13.54 -7.19
C CYS A 15 -2.56 -13.58 -8.71
N GLY A 16 -1.53 -13.76 -9.54
CA GLY A 16 -1.70 -14.01 -10.98
C GLY A 16 -1.56 -12.79 -11.90
N TRP A 17 -0.98 -11.69 -11.42
CA TRP A 17 -0.60 -10.55 -12.25
C TRP A 17 0.85 -10.72 -12.72
N GLU A 18 1.02 -11.25 -13.93
CA GLU A 18 2.32 -11.42 -14.57
C GLU A 18 2.72 -10.14 -15.31
N GLY A 19 3.96 -9.69 -15.15
CA GLY A 19 4.47 -8.44 -15.71
C GLY A 19 4.14 -7.22 -14.85
N SER A 20 4.93 -6.15 -15.00
CA SER A 20 4.85 -4.88 -14.26
C SER A 20 3.53 -4.14 -14.54
N THR A 21 2.44 -4.70 -14.04
CA THR A 21 1.12 -4.09 -14.08
C THR A 21 1.11 -2.94 -13.09
N THR A 22 0.50 -1.82 -13.50
CA THR A 22 0.31 -0.70 -12.60
C THR A 22 -0.68 -1.08 -11.50
N ASP A 23 -0.39 -0.65 -10.28
CA ASP A 23 -1.25 -0.76 -9.09
C ASP A 23 -2.72 -0.40 -9.37
N ALA A 24 -2.92 0.60 -10.23
CA ALA A 24 -4.22 1.06 -10.71
C ALA A 24 -5.07 -0.01 -11.44
N ARG A 25 -4.45 -1.04 -12.06
CA ARG A 25 -5.19 -2.14 -12.71
C ARG A 25 -5.47 -3.32 -11.78
N VAL A 26 -4.62 -3.53 -10.78
CA VAL A 26 -4.79 -4.65 -9.83
C VAL A 26 -6.01 -4.44 -8.95
N LEU A 27 -6.26 -3.20 -8.53
CA LEU A 27 -7.35 -2.88 -7.60
C LEU A 27 -8.76 -3.13 -8.18
N PRO A 28 -9.11 -2.65 -9.41
CA PRO A 28 -10.39 -2.98 -10.03
C PRO A 28 -10.61 -4.49 -10.19
N SER A 29 -9.57 -5.24 -10.54
CA SER A 29 -9.69 -6.70 -10.64
C SER A 29 -9.87 -7.36 -9.28
N ALA A 30 -9.22 -6.87 -8.23
CA ALA A 30 -9.46 -7.38 -6.89
C ALA A 30 -10.93 -7.23 -6.50
N PHE A 31 -11.55 -6.08 -6.80
CA PHE A 31 -12.99 -5.87 -6.59
C PHE A 31 -13.86 -6.87 -7.35
N ASN A 32 -13.53 -7.14 -8.62
CA ASN A 32 -14.23 -8.16 -9.40
C ASN A 32 -14.06 -9.58 -8.84
N ASN A 33 -12.97 -9.82 -8.10
CA ASN A 33 -12.63 -11.10 -7.48
C ASN A 33 -13.05 -11.17 -6.00
N GLY A 34 -13.98 -10.32 -5.55
CA GLY A 34 -14.59 -10.41 -4.23
C GLY A 34 -13.90 -9.58 -3.14
N PHE A 35 -12.90 -8.77 -3.46
CA PHE A 35 -12.39 -7.77 -2.53
C PHE A 35 -13.45 -6.71 -2.26
N GLN A 36 -13.73 -6.42 -0.99
CA GLN A 36 -14.69 -5.42 -0.58
C GLN A 36 -14.15 -4.58 0.57
N VAL A 37 -14.54 -3.30 0.58
CA VAL A 37 -14.25 -2.39 1.69
C VAL A 37 -15.46 -2.39 2.62
N PRO A 38 -15.28 -2.73 3.91
CA PRO A 38 -16.40 -2.74 4.85
C PRO A 38 -17.04 -1.34 4.99
N PRO A 39 -18.36 -1.25 5.20
CA PRO A 39 -19.04 0.03 5.40
C PRO A 39 -18.41 0.84 6.54
N GLY A 40 -18.19 2.13 6.30
CA GLY A 40 -17.59 3.05 7.27
C GLY A 40 -16.08 2.85 7.52
N LYS A 41 -15.40 2.03 6.72
CA LYS A 41 -13.95 1.81 6.80
C LYS A 41 -13.25 2.24 5.51
N PHE A 42 -11.94 2.42 5.61
CA PHE A 42 -11.03 2.68 4.50
C PHE A 42 -9.76 1.87 4.69
N TYR A 43 -9.07 1.57 3.59
CA TYR A 43 -7.74 0.96 3.61
C TYR A 43 -6.66 2.00 3.36
N LEU A 44 -5.52 1.85 4.03
CA LEU A 44 -4.29 2.55 3.67
C LEU A 44 -3.66 1.83 2.47
N VAL A 45 -3.30 2.59 1.44
CA VAL A 45 -2.75 2.05 0.18
C VAL A 45 -1.35 2.58 -0.08
N ASP A 46 -0.61 1.96 -1.00
CA ASP A 46 0.70 2.51 -1.40
C ASP A 46 0.53 3.86 -2.14
N GLY A 47 1.59 4.65 -2.20
CA GLY A 47 1.63 5.96 -2.87
C GLY A 47 1.34 5.92 -4.37
N GLY A 48 1.33 4.74 -4.99
CA GLY A 48 0.91 4.53 -6.38
C GLY A 48 -0.61 4.58 -6.60
N TYR A 49 -1.41 4.61 -5.53
CA TYR A 49 -2.87 4.62 -5.59
C TYR A 49 -3.47 6.01 -5.42
N ALA A 50 -4.60 6.24 -6.08
CA ALA A 50 -5.38 7.46 -5.92
C ALA A 50 -6.18 7.44 -4.60
N ASN A 51 -6.30 8.61 -3.97
CA ASN A 51 -7.20 8.79 -2.83
C ASN A 51 -8.67 8.68 -3.26
N THR A 52 -9.46 7.92 -2.52
CA THR A 52 -10.90 7.74 -2.71
C THR A 52 -11.59 7.68 -1.34
N PRO A 53 -12.93 7.69 -1.26
CA PRO A 53 -13.62 7.48 0.01
C PRO A 53 -13.27 6.17 0.73
N TYR A 54 -12.70 5.18 0.01
CA TYR A 54 -12.38 3.86 0.54
C TYR A 54 -10.87 3.59 0.66
N PHE A 55 -10.03 4.45 0.08
CA PHE A 55 -8.59 4.26 -0.01
C PHE A 55 -7.85 5.56 0.28
N LEU A 56 -6.92 5.52 1.22
CA LEU A 56 -6.12 6.66 1.61
C LEU A 56 -4.64 6.36 1.37
N ALA A 57 -4.04 7.05 0.41
CA ALA A 57 -2.62 7.01 0.11
C ALA A 57 -1.85 7.91 1.10
N PRO A 58 -0.66 7.49 1.55
CA PRO A 58 0.23 8.30 2.36
C PRO A 58 0.50 9.67 1.74
N TYR A 59 0.50 10.69 2.59
CA TYR A 59 0.86 12.02 2.15
C TYR A 59 2.37 12.11 1.89
N HIS A 60 2.76 12.33 0.63
CA HIS A 60 4.17 12.42 0.24
C HIS A 60 4.86 13.75 0.58
N GLY A 61 4.10 14.77 1.01
CA GLY A 61 4.63 16.14 1.19
C GLY A 61 5.45 16.35 2.46
N VAL A 62 5.37 15.45 3.45
CA VAL A 62 6.11 15.57 4.71
C VAL A 62 6.79 14.25 5.02
N ARG A 63 8.13 14.25 5.05
CA ARG A 63 8.93 13.12 5.55
C ARG A 63 8.81 13.08 7.08
N TYR A 64 7.92 12.24 7.60
CA TYR A 64 7.64 12.08 9.03
C TYR A 64 8.85 11.62 9.90
N HIS A 65 9.96 11.20 9.32
CA HIS A 65 11.10 10.62 10.08
C HIS A 65 12.44 11.36 9.95
N LEU A 66 12.52 12.69 9.90
CA LEU A 66 13.85 13.34 9.80
C LEU A 66 14.82 12.97 10.95
N LYS A 67 14.32 12.69 12.17
CA LYS A 67 15.17 12.28 13.31
C LYS A 67 15.62 10.81 13.26
N GLU A 68 14.81 9.90 12.73
CA GLU A 68 15.16 8.47 12.65
C GLU A 68 15.91 8.14 11.34
N PHE A 69 15.59 8.81 10.23
CA PHE A 69 16.35 8.66 8.98
C PHE A 69 17.80 9.13 9.12
N ALA A 70 18.07 10.09 10.01
CA ALA A 70 19.44 10.54 10.29
C ALA A 70 20.29 9.46 10.98
N ARG A 71 19.70 8.60 11.84
CA ARG A 71 20.39 7.47 12.47
C ARG A 71 20.69 6.33 11.50
N GLY A 72 19.90 6.19 10.42
CA GLY A 72 20.09 5.16 9.39
C GLY A 72 21.06 5.53 8.26
N ARG A 73 21.66 6.73 8.26
CA ARG A 73 22.59 7.19 7.21
C ARG A 73 24.04 6.73 7.37
N CYS A 74 24.30 5.70 8.18
CA CYS A 74 25.53 4.94 7.99
C CYS A 74 25.44 4.20 6.66
N ARG A 75 25.91 4.86 5.59
CA ARG A 75 26.18 4.21 4.31
C ARG A 75 27.01 2.95 4.61
N PRO A 76 26.61 1.75 4.17
CA PRO A 76 27.54 0.63 4.18
C PRO A 76 28.75 1.01 3.31
N PRO A 77 29.99 0.66 3.72
CA PRO A 77 31.16 0.90 2.89
C PRO A 77 30.98 0.18 1.56
N LYS A 78 31.30 0.86 0.47
CA LYS A 78 31.31 0.26 -0.86
C LYS A 78 32.37 -0.84 -0.87
N SER A 79 31.97 -2.06 -1.21
CA SER A 79 32.88 -3.13 -1.65
C SER A 79 33.43 -2.80 -3.03
#